data_AF-A0A523XTH7-F1
#
_entry.id   AF-A0A523XTH7-F1
#
_cell.length_a   1.000
_cell.length_b   1.000
_cell.length_c   1.000
_cell.angle_alpha   90.00
_cell.angle_beta   90.00
_cell.angle_gamma   90.00
#
_symmetry.space_group_name_H-M   'P 1'
#
loop_
_entity.id
_entity.type
_entity.pdbx_description
1 polymer ?
#
loop_
_entity_poly.entity_id
_entity_poly.type
_entity_poly.pdbx_seq_one_letter_code
_entity_poly.pdbx_strand_id
1 'polypeptide(L)'
;DASTIEPMIACPHTVDNVRPLSEITGTHIDQAFIGTCTNGRLDDLAAAAHVISGKQVAEGTRMIVIPASSQVYKEALRKGYIETLLNAGAVIESPGCGPCMGNHMGVPAIGEVTISSANRNFRGRMGTKESEIYLANPLVVAASAVTGVITHPKDLA
;
A
#
# COMPACT_ATOMS: atom_id res chain seq x y z
N ASP A 1 3.45 8.26 -24.95
CA ASP A 1 2.84 9.43 -24.32
C ASP A 1 2.41 9.02 -22.92
N ALA A 2 2.75 9.80 -21.89
CA ALA A 2 2.37 9.48 -20.51
C ALA A 2 0.92 9.89 -20.20
N SER A 3 0.32 10.77 -21.00
CA SER A 3 -1.05 11.26 -20.79
C SER A 3 -2.13 10.18 -20.97
N THR A 4 -1.81 9.11 -21.70
CA THR A 4 -2.72 8.00 -22.01
C THR A 4 -2.53 6.79 -21.09
N ILE A 5 -1.59 6.85 -20.14
CA ILE A 5 -1.25 5.74 -19.26
C ILE A 5 -2.10 5.86 -17.99
N GLU A 6 -2.98 4.89 -17.78
CA GLU A 6 -3.66 4.73 -16.49
C GLU A 6 -2.74 4.06 -15.45
N PRO A 7 -3.08 4.08 -14.15
CA PRO A 7 -2.29 3.36 -13.16
C PRO A 7 -2.15 1.88 -13.52
N MET A 8 -0.92 1.38 -13.43
CA MET A 8 -0.59 -0.01 -13.76
C MET A 8 -0.34 -0.80 -12.49
N ILE A 9 -0.79 -2.05 -12.45
CA ILE A 9 -0.71 -2.92 -11.29
C ILE A 9 0.05 -4.19 -11.65
N ALA A 10 1.15 -4.47 -10.93
CA ALA A 10 1.84 -5.75 -11.09
C ALA A 10 1.10 -6.81 -10.29
N CYS A 11 0.44 -7.72 -11.00
CA CYS A 11 -0.34 -8.80 -10.45
C CYS A 11 0.57 -9.95 -9.98
N PRO A 12 0.15 -10.74 -8.98
CA PRO A 12 0.91 -11.89 -8.52
C PRO A 12 1.18 -12.89 -9.67
N HIS A 13 2.25 -13.68 -9.63
CA HIS A 13 3.39 -13.66 -8.71
C HIS A 13 4.68 -13.22 -9.43
N THR A 14 4.57 -12.33 -10.42
CA THR A 14 5.73 -11.82 -11.17
C THR A 14 5.56 -10.33 -11.40
N VAL A 15 6.66 -9.59 -11.31
CA VAL A 15 6.65 -8.13 -11.50
C VAL A 15 6.30 -7.72 -12.94
N ASP A 16 6.50 -8.63 -13.90
CA ASP A 16 6.23 -8.40 -15.32
C ASP A 16 4.77 -8.70 -15.70
N ASN A 17 3.98 -9.31 -14.80
CA ASN A 17 2.55 -9.53 -14.98
C ASN A 17 1.77 -8.24 -14.68
N VAL A 18 1.94 -7.24 -15.53
CA VAL A 18 1.37 -5.91 -15.32
C VAL A 18 0.05 -5.77 -16.07
N ARG A 19 -1.00 -5.33 -15.36
CA ARG A 19 -2.32 -5.04 -15.93
C ARG A 19 -2.73 -3.60 -15.66
N PRO A 20 -3.51 -2.97 -16.55
CA PRO A 20 -4.16 -1.70 -16.24
C PRO A 20 -5.07 -1.85 -15.03
N LEU A 21 -5.15 -0.81 -14.20
CA LEU A 21 -5.98 -0.82 -12.99
C LEU A 21 -7.45 -1.13 -13.30
N SER A 22 -7.97 -0.58 -14.40
CA SER A 22 -9.34 -0.83 -14.87
C SER A 22 -9.71 -2.32 -15.01
N GLU A 23 -8.76 -3.21 -15.33
CA GLU A 23 -9.02 -4.64 -15.51
C GLU A 23 -9.18 -5.43 -14.21
N ILE A 24 -8.60 -4.94 -13.12
CA ILE A 24 -8.54 -5.66 -11.84
C ILE A 24 -9.25 -4.92 -10.70
N THR A 25 -9.87 -3.78 -11.01
CA THR A 25 -10.65 -3.01 -10.05
C THR A 25 -11.75 -3.89 -9.43
N GLY A 26 -11.94 -3.78 -8.12
CA GLY A 26 -12.87 -4.61 -7.35
C GLY A 26 -12.28 -5.91 -6.81
N THR A 27 -11.01 -6.22 -7.09
CA THR A 27 -10.31 -7.36 -6.46
C THR A 27 -10.20 -7.14 -4.95
N HIS A 28 -10.65 -8.10 -4.15
CA HIS A 28 -10.58 -8.02 -2.68
C HIS A 28 -9.15 -7.86 -2.15
N ILE A 29 -8.99 -7.09 -1.07
CA ILE A 29 -7.73 -7.01 -0.32
C ILE A 29 -7.97 -7.21 1.18
N ASP A 30 -7.04 -7.89 1.85
CA ASP A 30 -7.01 -8.04 3.30
C ASP A 30 -6.01 -7.06 3.94
N GLN A 31 -4.95 -6.72 3.20
CA GLN A 31 -3.87 -5.87 3.68
C GLN A 31 -3.44 -4.83 2.63
N ALA A 32 -3.28 -3.60 3.07
CA ALA A 32 -2.66 -2.51 2.32
C ALA A 32 -1.33 -2.13 2.98
N PHE A 33 -0.23 -2.18 2.23
CA PHE A 33 1.10 -1.87 2.77
C PHE A 33 1.76 -0.72 1.99
N ILE A 34 1.97 0.41 2.67
CA ILE A 34 2.72 1.56 2.14
C ILE A 34 4.07 1.67 2.86
N GLY A 35 5.16 1.69 2.11
CA GLY A 35 6.49 1.82 2.67
C GLY A 35 7.55 1.12 1.83
N THR A 36 8.70 0.82 2.45
CA THR A 36 9.96 0.34 1.86
C THR A 36 10.87 1.44 1.29
N CYS A 37 12.05 1.04 0.80
CA CYS A 37 13.01 1.94 0.18
C CYS A 37 12.51 2.56 -1.14
N THR A 38 11.49 1.97 -1.79
CA THR A 38 10.96 2.51 -3.05
C THR A 38 9.90 3.57 -2.82
N ASN A 39 8.96 3.33 -1.90
CA ASN A 39 7.75 4.15 -1.76
C ASN A 39 7.38 4.47 -0.30
N GLY A 40 8.38 4.72 0.53
CA GLY A 40 8.24 5.21 1.90
C GLY A 40 8.78 6.63 2.10
N ARG A 41 8.96 7.42 1.02
CA ARG A 41 9.48 8.79 1.09
C ARG A 41 8.38 9.74 1.55
N LEU A 42 8.75 10.99 1.83
CA LEU A 42 7.80 11.99 2.31
C LEU A 42 6.64 12.22 1.35
N ASP A 43 6.91 12.30 0.05
CA ASP A 43 5.89 12.53 -0.97
C ASP A 43 4.93 11.33 -1.11
N ASP A 44 5.43 10.10 -0.92
CA ASP A 44 4.59 8.89 -0.90
C ASP A 44 3.60 8.94 0.28
N LEU A 45 4.10 9.31 1.47
CA LEU A 45 3.26 9.46 2.68
C LEU A 45 2.28 10.62 2.55
N ALA A 46 2.69 11.73 1.95
CA ALA A 46 1.84 12.88 1.66
C ALA A 46 0.69 12.49 0.73
N ALA A 47 1.00 11.75 -0.35
CA ALA A 47 0.03 11.27 -1.32
C ALA A 47 -1.00 10.34 -0.66
N ALA A 48 -0.53 9.37 0.14
CA ALA A 48 -1.41 8.47 0.88
C ALA A 48 -2.30 9.22 1.89
N ALA A 49 -1.73 10.14 2.67
CA ALA A 49 -2.45 10.95 3.64
C ALA A 49 -3.52 11.83 2.96
N HIS A 50 -3.22 12.40 1.79
CA HIS A 50 -4.17 13.20 1.03
C HIS A 50 -5.39 12.38 0.57
N VAL A 51 -5.16 11.19 0.02
CA VAL A 51 -6.24 10.30 -0.46
C VAL A 51 -7.17 9.87 0.69
N ILE A 52 -6.57 9.50 1.82
CA ILE A 52 -7.30 8.92 2.95
C ILE A 52 -7.90 9.96 3.91
N SER A 53 -7.54 11.24 3.77
CA SER A 53 -8.00 12.29 4.67
C SER A 53 -9.53 12.32 4.80
N GLY A 54 -10.01 12.32 6.05
CA GLY A 54 -11.44 12.30 6.39
C GLY A 54 -12.14 10.96 6.17
N LYS A 55 -11.42 9.89 5.83
CA LYS A 55 -11.95 8.54 5.59
C LYS A 55 -11.42 7.55 6.62
N GLN A 56 -11.94 6.33 6.59
CA GLN A 56 -11.52 5.22 7.43
C GLN A 56 -11.11 4.03 6.55
N VAL A 57 -10.13 3.27 7.00
CA VAL A 57 -9.80 1.96 6.42
C VAL A 57 -11.02 1.05 6.51
N ALA A 58 -11.27 0.27 5.45
CA ALA A 58 -12.41 -0.64 5.38
C ALA A 58 -12.37 -1.69 6.50
N GLU A 59 -13.55 -2.06 7.01
CA GLU A 59 -13.66 -3.17 7.95
C GLU A 59 -13.11 -4.47 7.32
N GLY A 60 -12.32 -5.23 8.08
CA GLY A 60 -11.65 -6.43 7.59
C GLY A 60 -10.35 -6.17 6.82
N THR A 61 -10.06 -4.92 6.45
CA THR A 61 -8.78 -4.54 5.85
C THR A 61 -7.84 -3.94 6.89
N ARG A 62 -6.55 -4.22 6.80
CA ARG A 62 -5.52 -3.52 7.60
C ARG A 62 -4.59 -2.71 6.73
N MET A 63 -4.35 -1.47 7.13
CA MET A 63 -3.37 -0.59 6.47
C MET A 63 -2.13 -0.46 7.34
N ILE A 64 -0.98 -0.83 6.79
CA ILE A 64 0.32 -0.73 7.45
C ILE A 64 1.17 0.29 6.71
N VAL A 65 1.72 1.25 7.44
CA VAL A 65 2.56 2.32 6.87
C VAL A 65 3.93 2.34 7.55
N ILE A 66 4.98 2.26 6.74
CA ILE A 66 6.36 2.23 7.20
C ILE A 66 7.17 3.33 6.49
N PRO A 67 7.47 4.44 7.18
CA PRO A 67 8.35 5.47 6.65
C PRO A 67 9.73 4.90 6.30
N ALA A 68 10.33 5.35 5.19
CA ALA A 68 11.61 4.81 4.70
C ALA A 68 12.80 5.10 5.63
N SER A 69 12.71 6.14 6.46
CA SER A 69 13.75 6.48 7.44
C SER A 69 13.19 7.28 8.60
N SER A 70 13.95 7.36 9.69
CA SER A 70 13.59 8.21 10.85
C SER A 70 13.51 9.70 10.50
N GLN A 71 14.25 10.16 9.48
CA GLN A 71 14.16 11.54 9.01
C GLN A 71 12.82 11.79 8.31
N VAL A 72 12.44 10.90 7.37
CA VAL A 72 11.14 10.97 6.70
C VAL A 72 9.99 10.89 7.70
N TYR A 73 10.10 9.99 8.68
CA TYR A 73 9.08 9.86 9.72
C TYR A 73 8.92 11.17 10.50
N LYS A 74 10.02 11.74 11.02
CA LYS A 74 9.97 13.02 11.76
C LYS A 74 9.36 14.15 10.92
N GLU A 75 9.66 14.21 9.63
CA GLU A 75 9.12 15.23 8.74
C GLU A 75 7.64 15.02 8.44
N ALA A 76 7.22 13.79 8.14
CA ALA A 76 5.83 13.43 7.94
C ALA A 76 4.97 13.69 9.19
N LEU A 77 5.54 13.47 10.38
CA LEU A 77 4.89 13.80 11.65
C LEU A 77 4.70 15.32 11.78
N ARG A 78 5.73 16.13 11.54
CA ARG A 78 5.63 17.60 11.59
C ARG A 78 4.61 18.17 10.59
N LYS A 79 4.44 17.51 9.44
CA LYS A 79 3.47 17.89 8.41
C LYS A 79 2.06 17.34 8.65
N GLY A 80 1.84 16.56 9.71
CA GLY A 80 0.52 15.99 10.05
C GLY A 80 0.09 14.79 9.19
N TYR A 81 0.96 14.26 8.32
CA TYR A 81 0.63 13.12 7.47
C TYR A 81 0.45 11.84 8.30
N ILE A 82 1.32 11.65 9.30
CA ILE A 82 1.23 10.51 10.22
C ILE A 82 -0.08 10.56 11.01
N GLU A 83 -0.44 11.73 11.53
CA GLU A 83 -1.70 11.92 12.26
C GLU A 83 -2.91 11.63 11.37
N THR A 84 -2.89 12.10 10.12
CA THR A 84 -3.96 11.83 9.15
C THR A 84 -4.12 10.32 8.89
N LEU A 85 -3.01 9.61 8.71
CA LEU A 85 -3.01 8.15 8.49
C LEU A 85 -3.50 7.39 9.73
N LEU A 86 -3.05 7.79 10.93
CA LEU A 86 -3.52 7.22 12.20
C LEU A 86 -5.02 7.43 12.40
N ASN A 87 -5.52 8.64 12.13
CA ASN A 87 -6.93 8.98 12.26
C ASN A 87 -7.82 8.14 11.33
N ALA A 88 -7.28 7.67 10.20
CA ALA A 88 -7.97 6.77 9.28
C ALA A 88 -7.93 5.28 9.72
N GLY A 89 -7.22 4.96 10.79
CA GLY A 89 -7.07 3.58 11.29
C GLY A 89 -5.85 2.84 10.74
N ALA A 90 -4.90 3.53 10.10
CA ALA A 90 -3.65 2.91 9.68
C ALA A 90 -2.70 2.65 10.88
N VAL A 91 -1.94 1.56 10.82
CA VAL A 91 -0.89 1.24 11.78
C VAL A 91 0.45 1.76 11.27
N ILE A 92 1.10 2.62 12.06
CA ILE A 92 2.41 3.19 11.72
C ILE A 92 3.50 2.43 12.46
N GLU A 93 4.44 1.86 11.71
CA GLU A 93 5.54 1.10 12.29
C GLU A 93 6.87 1.88 12.28
N SER A 94 7.85 1.33 13.00
CA SER A 94 9.21 1.87 13.01
C SER A 94 9.86 1.80 11.60
N PRO A 95 10.66 2.80 11.20
CA PRO A 95 11.29 2.83 9.89
C PRO A 95 12.13 1.57 9.61
N GLY A 96 11.89 0.94 8.47
CA GLY A 96 12.54 -0.32 8.10
C GLY A 96 11.91 -0.98 6.87
N CYS A 97 12.20 -2.27 6.68
CA CYS A 97 11.68 -3.04 5.53
C CYS A 97 10.34 -3.74 5.82
N GLY A 98 9.97 -3.93 7.09
CA GLY A 98 8.75 -4.62 7.50
C GLY A 98 8.51 -5.94 6.75
N PRO A 99 7.34 -6.13 6.12
CA PRO A 99 6.98 -7.40 5.51
C PRO A 99 7.61 -7.58 4.12
N CYS A 100 8.33 -6.59 3.58
CA CYS A 100 8.92 -6.65 2.22
C CYS A 100 9.86 -7.86 2.00
N MET A 101 10.46 -8.38 3.07
CA MET A 101 11.27 -9.61 3.06
C MET A 101 10.63 -10.76 3.87
N GLY A 102 9.41 -10.56 4.37
CA GLY A 102 8.66 -11.57 5.12
C GLY A 102 9.14 -11.82 6.55
N ASN A 103 9.84 -10.86 7.15
CA ASN A 103 10.48 -11.07 8.45
C ASN A 103 9.61 -10.63 9.64
N HIS A 104 8.86 -9.53 9.54
CA HIS A 104 8.08 -8.94 10.64
C HIS A 104 7.15 -7.82 10.14
N MET A 105 6.31 -7.26 11.04
CA MET A 105 5.48 -6.05 10.83
C MET A 105 4.53 -6.16 9.63
N GLY A 106 3.63 -7.15 9.64
CA GLY A 106 2.60 -7.31 8.60
C GLY A 106 2.83 -8.45 7.61
N VAL A 107 3.44 -9.55 8.06
CA VAL A 107 3.53 -10.78 7.27
C VAL A 107 2.08 -11.26 7.00
N PRO A 108 1.65 -11.39 5.73
CA PRO A 108 0.29 -11.83 5.42
C PRO A 108 0.07 -13.28 5.85
N ALA A 109 -1.15 -13.59 6.26
CA ALA A 109 -1.60 -14.94 6.58
C ALA A 109 -1.80 -15.77 5.30
N ILE A 110 -2.11 -17.05 5.49
CA ILE A 110 -2.39 -17.97 4.37
C ILE A 110 -3.68 -17.53 3.67
N GLY A 111 -3.60 -17.34 2.36
CA GLY A 111 -4.74 -16.97 1.51
C GLY A 111 -5.07 -15.48 1.50
N GLU A 112 -4.36 -14.64 2.25
CA GLU A 112 -4.60 -13.20 2.24
C GLU A 112 -4.04 -12.53 1.00
N VAL A 113 -4.78 -11.51 0.55
CA VAL A 113 -4.42 -10.64 -0.56
C VAL A 113 -3.86 -9.33 -0.01
N THR A 114 -2.61 -9.03 -0.36
CA THR A 114 -1.94 -7.78 -0.03
C THR A 114 -1.81 -6.90 -1.27
N ILE A 115 -2.22 -5.64 -1.17
CA ILE A 115 -1.79 -4.59 -2.10
C ILE A 115 -0.66 -3.78 -1.47
N SER A 116 0.42 -3.55 -2.21
CA SER A 116 1.65 -2.98 -1.66
C SER A 116 2.33 -1.97 -2.56
N SER A 117 2.94 -0.95 -1.96
CA SER A 117 3.88 -0.05 -2.62
C SER A 117 5.33 -0.57 -2.66
N ALA A 118 5.56 -1.84 -2.34
CA ALA A 118 6.86 -2.48 -2.52
C ALA A 118 7.15 -2.71 -4.02
N ASN A 119 8.32 -3.26 -4.33
CA ASN A 119 8.80 -3.45 -5.70
C ASN A 119 8.90 -4.92 -6.15
N ARG A 120 8.49 -5.88 -5.31
CA ARG A 120 8.60 -7.31 -5.59
C ARG A 120 7.38 -8.05 -5.04
N ASN A 121 6.83 -8.98 -5.83
CA ASN A 121 5.64 -9.76 -5.49
C ASN A 121 5.77 -11.26 -5.82
N PHE A 122 7.00 -11.77 -5.94
CA PHE A 122 7.19 -13.20 -6.17
C PHE A 122 6.61 -14.05 -5.03
N ARG A 123 6.26 -15.29 -5.34
CA ARG A 123 5.60 -16.19 -4.38
C ARG A 123 6.42 -16.34 -3.09
N GLY A 124 5.80 -16.05 -1.93
CA GLY A 124 6.46 -16.09 -0.63
C GLY A 124 7.34 -14.87 -0.32
N ARG A 125 7.30 -13.80 -1.13
CA ARG A 125 8.13 -12.61 -0.93
C ARG A 125 7.93 -11.97 0.44
N MET A 126 6.68 -11.91 0.90
CA MET A 126 6.33 -11.39 2.21
C MET A 126 6.23 -12.48 3.28
N GLY A 127 6.86 -13.64 3.07
CA GLY A 127 6.94 -14.76 4.02
C GLY A 127 6.03 -15.91 3.63
N THR A 128 4.73 -15.65 3.49
CA THR A 128 3.72 -16.70 3.22
C THR A 128 3.57 -16.97 1.72
N LYS A 129 3.76 -18.22 1.30
CA LYS A 129 3.77 -18.62 -0.13
C LYS A 129 2.39 -18.63 -0.77
N GLU A 130 1.36 -18.71 0.05
CA GLU A 130 -0.05 -18.77 -0.32
C GLU A 130 -0.68 -17.37 -0.34
N SER A 131 0.07 -16.33 0.04
CA SER A 131 -0.40 -14.94 -0.05
C SER A 131 -0.22 -14.40 -1.47
N GLU A 132 -1.18 -13.58 -1.89
CA GLU A 132 -1.12 -12.84 -3.14
C GLU A 132 -0.66 -11.41 -2.89
N ILE A 133 0.25 -10.91 -3.72
CA ILE A 133 0.81 -9.56 -3.58
C ILE A 133 0.62 -8.79 -4.89
N TYR A 134 -0.18 -7.74 -4.86
CA TYR A 134 -0.35 -6.78 -5.94
C TYR A 134 0.55 -5.58 -5.68
N LEU A 135 1.30 -5.12 -6.69
CA LEU A 135 2.13 -3.92 -6.56
C LEU A 135 1.47 -2.72 -7.23
N ALA A 136 1.34 -1.64 -6.48
CA ALA A 136 0.71 -0.42 -6.92
C ALA A 136 1.41 0.82 -6.33
N ASN A 137 1.14 1.99 -6.88
CA ASN A 137 1.63 3.24 -6.27
C ASN A 137 0.90 3.55 -4.94
N PRO A 138 1.44 4.43 -4.08
CA PRO A 138 0.83 4.77 -2.79
C PRO A 138 -0.59 5.30 -2.86
N LEU A 139 -0.96 6.00 -3.94
CA LEU A 139 -2.31 6.54 -4.14
C LEU A 139 -3.33 5.41 -4.26
N VAL A 140 -3.05 4.41 -5.11
CA VAL A 140 -3.92 3.25 -5.32
C VAL A 140 -3.95 2.39 -4.06
N VAL A 141 -2.82 2.17 -3.38
CA VAL A 141 -2.78 1.40 -2.12
C VAL A 141 -3.65 2.07 -1.05
N ALA A 142 -3.52 3.39 -0.85
CA ALA A 142 -4.32 4.14 0.11
C ALA A 142 -5.81 4.12 -0.26
N ALA A 143 -6.12 4.26 -1.56
CA ALA A 143 -7.50 4.21 -2.00
C ALA A 143 -8.15 2.84 -1.75
N SER A 144 -7.40 1.78 -2.07
CA SER A 144 -7.85 0.41 -1.90
C SER A 144 -8.03 0.06 -0.42
N ALA A 145 -7.18 0.60 0.46
CA ALA A 145 -7.32 0.43 1.91
C ALA A 145 -8.67 0.95 2.45
N VAL A 146 -9.19 2.04 1.87
CA VAL A 146 -10.48 2.63 2.26
C VAL A 146 -11.67 1.78 1.79
N THR A 147 -11.53 1.09 0.65
CA THR A 147 -12.64 0.33 0.04
C THR A 147 -12.60 -1.17 0.31
N GLY A 148 -11.49 -1.71 0.79
CA GLY A 148 -11.28 -3.16 0.96
C GLY A 148 -11.15 -3.94 -0.34
N VAL A 149 -11.07 -3.23 -1.46
CA VAL A 149 -10.87 -3.76 -2.81
C VAL A 149 -9.91 -2.85 -3.58
N ILE A 150 -9.25 -3.37 -4.61
CA ILE A 150 -8.40 -2.58 -5.51
C ILE A 150 -9.24 -1.50 -6.19
N THR A 151 -8.91 -0.23 -5.95
CA THR A 151 -9.74 0.92 -6.34
C THR A 151 -8.91 2.05 -6.94
N HIS A 152 -9.49 2.73 -7.93
CA HIS A 152 -8.91 3.94 -8.51
C HIS A 152 -9.06 5.14 -7.54
N PRO A 153 -7.99 5.90 -7.25
CA PRO A 153 -8.04 7.01 -6.28
C PRO A 153 -9.10 8.09 -6.58
N LYS A 154 -9.44 8.29 -7.85
CA LYS A 154 -10.50 9.22 -8.28
C LYS A 154 -11.91 8.79 -7.87
N ASP A 155 -12.13 7.51 -7.56
CA ASP A 155 -13.46 6.99 -7.21
C ASP A 155 -13.79 7.22 -5.72
N LEU A 156 -12.87 7.83 -4.95
CA LEU A 156 -13.02 8.20 -3.54
C LEU A 156 -13.41 9.67 -3.33
N ALA A 157 -13.55 10.45 -4.41
CA ALA A 157 -13.83 11.88 -4.37
C ALA A 157 -15.31 12.20 -4.24
#